data_AF-A0A5N6UNG8-F1
#
_entry.id   AF-A0A5N6UNG8-F1
#
_cell.length_a   1.000
_cell.length_b   1.000
_cell.length_c   1.000
_cell.angle_alpha   90.00
_cell.angle_beta   90.00
_cell.angle_gamma   90.00
#
_symmetry.space_group_name_H-M   'P 1'
#
loop_
_entity.id
_entity.type
_entity.pdbx_description
1 polymer ?
#
loop_
_entity_poly.entity_id
_entity_poly.type
_entity_poly.pdbx_seq_one_letter_code
_entity_poly.pdbx_strand_id
1 'polypeptide(L)'
;MLSDYLILTGTALNYYGAISGLTSILNESPSKGQSSAGTVIFQRLFFVGVGATLGSLYLYLFFKPQYVVPFLGFGASLKYWAYLSAAIAYKHYNFPRAAYIRYGVCNAIVGTCLWAAFAARAMNS
;
A
#
# COMPACT_ATOMS: atom_id res chain seq x y z
N MET A 1 -22.40 -1.78 -0.71
CA MET A 1 -22.09 -2.96 0.11
C MET A 1 -20.69 -3.51 -0.15
N LEU A 2 -20.38 -4.16 -1.28
CA LEU A 2 -19.04 -4.73 -1.52
C LEU A 2 -17.90 -3.69 -1.48
N SER A 3 -18.12 -2.52 -2.07
CA SER A 3 -17.18 -1.39 -2.03
C SER A 3 -16.88 -0.93 -0.60
N ASP A 4 -17.89 -0.99 0.27
CA ASP A 4 -17.82 -0.40 1.61
C ASP A 4 -17.02 -1.33 2.52
N TYR A 5 -17.19 -2.65 2.37
CA TYR A 5 -16.33 -3.65 3.00
C TYR A 5 -14.88 -3.53 2.51
N LEU A 6 -14.65 -3.38 1.20
CA LEU A 6 -13.30 -3.18 0.64
C LEU A 6 -12.61 -1.95 1.23
N ILE A 7 -13.34 -0.83 1.33
CA ILE A 7 -12.84 0.42 1.89
C ILE A 7 -12.54 0.25 3.39
N LEU A 8 -13.48 -0.29 4.18
CA LEU A 8 -13.30 -0.48 5.62
C LEU A 8 -12.19 -1.48 5.95
N THR A 9 -12.11 -2.61 5.24
CA THR A 9 -11.01 -3.57 5.39
C THR A 9 -9.68 -2.92 5.01
N GLY A 10 -9.65 -2.15 3.92
CA GLY A 10 -8.48 -1.37 3.53
C GLY A 10 -8.07 -0.40 4.64
N THR A 11 -9.00 0.34 5.23
CA THR A 11 -8.76 1.28 6.34
C THR A 11 -8.12 0.55 7.52
N ALA A 12 -8.75 -0.56 7.95
CA ALA A 12 -8.27 -1.34 9.10
C ALA A 12 -6.87 -1.90 8.86
N LEU A 13 -6.59 -2.46 7.68
CA LEU A 13 -5.28 -3.02 7.34
C LEU A 13 -4.19 -1.94 7.26
N ASN A 14 -4.51 -0.75 6.73
CA ASN A 14 -3.57 0.36 6.65
C ASN A 14 -3.22 0.90 8.05
N TYR A 15 -4.21 1.09 8.93
CA TYR A 15 -3.94 1.49 10.31
C TYR A 15 -3.21 0.42 11.10
N TYR A 16 -3.60 -0.86 10.96
CA TYR A 16 -2.89 -1.96 11.59
C TYR A 16 -1.42 -2.00 11.14
N GLY A 17 -1.16 -1.87 9.84
CA GLY A 17 0.20 -1.81 9.28
C GLY A 17 1.00 -0.62 9.81
N ALA A 18 0.37 0.54 9.96
CA ALA A 18 1.02 1.74 10.50
C ALA A 18 1.35 1.58 11.99
N ILE A 19 0.41 1.11 12.81
CA ILE A 19 0.60 0.92 14.26
C ILE A 19 1.63 -0.17 14.53
N SER A 20 1.52 -1.33 13.86
CA SER A 20 2.49 -2.43 14.01
C SER A 20 3.89 -2.04 13.50
N GLY A 21 3.97 -1.28 12.40
CA GLY A 21 5.24 -0.75 11.91
C GLY A 21 5.86 0.27 12.87
N LEU A 22 5.07 1.19 13.42
CA LEU A 22 5.54 2.18 14.38
C LEU A 22 6.06 1.52 15.67
N THR A 23 5.29 0.60 16.24
CA THR A 23 5.70 -0.14 17.44
C THR A 23 6.96 -0.98 17.20
N SER A 24 7.09 -1.61 16.03
CA SER A 24 8.33 -2.31 15.65
C SER A 24 9.53 -1.37 15.59
N ILE A 25 9.40 -0.18 15.00
CA ILE A 25 10.50 0.81 14.92
C ILE A 25 10.87 1.31 16.31
N LEU A 26 9.89 1.61 17.16
CA LEU A 26 10.12 2.13 18.52
C LEU A 26 10.75 1.09 19.46
N ASN A 27 10.48 -0.20 19.25
CA ASN A 27 11.02 -1.29 20.06
C ASN A 27 12.39 -1.78 19.58
N GLU A 28 12.83 -1.39 18.38
CA GLU A 28 14.17 -1.71 17.90
C GLU A 28 15.20 -0.81 18.58
N SER A 29 16.15 -1.42 19.29
CA SER A 29 17.33 -0.70 19.77
C SER A 29 18.22 -0.36 18.57
N PRO A 30 18.57 0.92 18.33
CA PRO A 30 19.42 1.29 17.22
C PRO A 30 20.78 0.61 17.37
N SER A 31 21.16 -0.22 16.40
CA SER A 31 22.49 -0.83 16.34
C SER A 31 23.52 0.30 16.22
N LYS A 32 24.27 0.56 17.29
CA LYS A 32 25.36 1.54 17.32
C LYS A 32 26.36 1.18 16.22
N GLY A 33 26.46 1.99 15.16
CA GLY A 33 27.56 1.90 14.19
C GLY A 33 27.23 1.98 12.70
N GLN A 34 25.96 1.97 12.27
CA GLN A 34 25.65 2.17 10.84
C GLN A 34 25.41 3.64 10.51
N SER A 35 26.32 4.23 9.72
CA SER A 35 26.18 5.58 9.15
C SER A 35 24.90 5.79 8.32
N SER A 36 24.19 4.71 7.95
CA SER A 36 22.92 4.71 7.21
C SER A 36 21.68 4.51 8.08
N ALA A 37 21.83 4.27 9.39
CA ALA A 37 20.71 3.93 10.28
C ALA A 37 19.63 5.02 10.30
N GLY A 38 20.02 6.31 10.27
CA GLY A 38 19.09 7.43 10.20
C GLY A 38 18.22 7.42 8.94
N THR A 39 18.81 7.18 7.77
CA THR A 39 18.09 7.11 6.50
C THR A 39 17.13 5.92 6.46
N VAL A 40 17.56 4.76 6.97
CA VAL A 40 16.71 3.56 7.04
C VAL A 40 15.52 3.78 7.98
N ILE A 41 15.75 4.35 9.16
CA ILE A 41 14.67 4.66 10.12
C ILE A 41 13.72 5.70 9.53
N PHE A 42 14.24 6.78 8.93
CA PHE A 42 13.41 7.79 8.25
C PHE A 42 12.53 7.18 7.17
N GLN A 43 13.10 6.35 6.29
CA GLN A 43 12.37 5.69 5.22
C GLN A 43 11.27 4.76 5.78
N ARG A 44 11.55 4.02 6.85
CA ARG A 44 10.56 3.17 7.52
C ARG A 44 9.44 3.98 8.16
N LEU A 45 9.76 5.05 8.89
CA LEU A 45 8.78 5.96 9.47
C LEU A 45 7.91 6.63 8.39
N PHE A 46 8.52 7.01 7.26
CA PHE A 46 7.80 7.54 6.12
C PHE A 46 6.79 6.53 5.57
N PHE A 47 7.18 5.27 5.37
CA PHE A 47 6.25 4.22 4.91
C PHE A 47 5.13 3.93 5.91
N VAL A 48 5.42 3.96 7.21
CA VAL A 48 4.40 3.88 8.27
C VAL A 48 3.40 5.04 8.16
N GLY A 49 3.91 6.27 8.00
CA GLY A 49 3.09 7.46 7.79
C GLY A 49 2.22 7.35 6.55
N VAL A 50 2.77 6.89 5.42
CA VAL A 50 2.01 6.64 4.19
C VAL A 50 0.88 5.65 4.44
N GLY A 51 1.13 4.56 5.19
CA GLY A 51 0.09 3.62 5.60
C GLY A 51 -1.04 4.30 6.39
N ALA A 52 -0.71 5.09 7.42
CA ALA A 52 -1.70 5.83 8.19
C ALA A 52 -2.49 6.82 7.34
N THR A 53 -1.84 7.56 6.45
CA THR A 53 -2.49 8.49 5.52
C THR A 53 -3.46 7.78 4.58
N LEU A 54 -3.07 6.64 4.02
CA LEU A 54 -3.95 5.82 3.18
C LEU A 54 -5.13 5.26 3.98
N GLY A 55 -4.92 4.88 5.25
CA GLY A 55 -6.00 4.50 6.16
C GLY A 55 -7.01 5.62 6.40
N SER A 56 -6.54 6.81 6.76
CA SER A 56 -7.39 8.01 6.92
C SER A 56 -8.14 8.35 5.64
N LEU A 57 -7.48 8.21 4.50
CA LEU A 57 -8.06 8.48 3.19
C LEU A 57 -9.18 7.49 2.85
N TYR A 58 -8.98 6.20 3.09
CA TYR A 58 -10.03 5.20 2.90
C TYR A 58 -11.22 5.44 3.84
N LEU A 59 -10.97 5.81 5.09
CA LEU A 59 -12.03 6.23 6.01
C LEU A 59 -12.79 7.45 5.49
N TYR A 60 -12.11 8.44 4.91
CA TYR A 60 -12.77 9.58 4.26
C TYR A 60 -13.65 9.15 3.09
N LEU A 61 -13.17 8.26 2.22
CA LEU A 61 -13.93 7.75 1.07
C LEU A 61 -15.16 6.95 1.47
N PHE A 62 -15.12 6.28 2.62
CA PHE A 62 -16.31 5.64 3.19
C PHE A 62 -17.42 6.67 3.47
N PHE A 63 -17.08 7.83 4.02
CA PHE A 63 -18.04 8.91 4.29
C PHE A 63 -18.39 9.76 3.06
N LYS A 64 -17.53 9.78 2.04
CA LYS A 64 -17.70 10.56 0.80
C LYS A 64 -17.55 9.67 -0.43
N PRO A 65 -18.50 8.76 -0.68
CA PRO A 65 -18.41 7.76 -1.73
C PRO A 65 -18.36 8.36 -3.15
N GLN A 66 -18.80 9.61 -3.33
CA GLN A 66 -18.70 10.30 -4.62
C GLN A 66 -17.26 10.42 -5.15
N TYR A 67 -16.25 10.37 -4.27
CA TYR A 67 -14.85 10.48 -4.67
C TYR A 67 -14.18 9.12 -4.90
N VAL A 68 -14.88 7.99 -4.73
CA VAL A 68 -14.24 6.66 -4.80
C VAL A 68 -13.62 6.37 -6.16
N VAL A 69 -14.23 6.81 -7.26
CA VAL A 69 -13.78 6.51 -8.63
C VAL A 69 -12.34 6.96 -8.90
N PRO A 70 -11.94 8.23 -8.75
CA PRO A 70 -10.55 8.65 -8.97
C PRO A 70 -9.56 7.90 -8.05
N PHE A 71 -9.98 7.52 -6.84
CA PHE A 71 -9.13 6.75 -5.92
C PHE A 71 -8.96 5.29 -6.31
N LEU A 72 -9.96 4.66 -6.93
CA LEU A 72 -9.80 3.32 -7.50
C LEU A 72 -8.77 3.33 -8.64
N GLY A 73 -8.83 4.32 -9.54
CA GLY A 73 -7.86 4.48 -10.62
C GLY A 73 -6.43 4.77 -10.11
N PHE A 74 -6.31 5.69 -9.14
CA PHE A 74 -5.03 5.97 -8.47
C PHE A 74 -4.47 4.72 -7.77
N GLY A 75 -5.31 4.05 -6.98
CA GLY A 75 -4.94 2.83 -6.26
C GLY A 75 -4.49 1.73 -7.19
N ALA A 76 -5.22 1.49 -8.29
CA ALA A 76 -4.83 0.50 -9.29
C ALA A 76 -3.48 0.84 -9.94
N SER A 77 -3.28 2.09 -10.34
CA SER A 77 -2.02 2.57 -10.92
C SER A 77 -0.84 2.38 -9.96
N LEU A 78 -1.03 2.74 -8.68
CA LEU A 78 -0.01 2.55 -7.64
C LEU A 78 0.35 1.08 -7.44
N LYS A 79 -0.63 0.17 -7.50
CA LYS A 79 -0.42 -1.27 -7.40
C LYS A 79 0.37 -1.83 -8.59
N TYR A 80 0.08 -1.37 -9.81
CA TYR A 80 0.87 -1.73 -10.99
C TYR A 80 2.28 -1.14 -10.95
N TRP A 81 2.45 0.06 -10.40
CA TRP A 81 3.79 0.63 -10.18
C TRP A 81 4.63 -0.22 -9.22
N ALA A 82 4.02 -0.71 -8.14
CA ALA A 82 4.68 -1.66 -7.22
C ALA A 82 5.05 -2.97 -7.93
N TYR A 83 4.18 -3.49 -8.79
CA TYR A 83 4.48 -4.65 -9.63
C TYR A 83 5.67 -4.42 -10.57
N LEU A 84 5.66 -3.31 -11.31
CA LEU A 84 6.75 -2.94 -12.23
C LEU A 84 8.08 -2.77 -11.48
N SER A 85 8.05 -2.07 -10.34
CA SER A 85 9.23 -1.87 -9.50
C SER A 85 9.78 -3.21 -9.00
N ALA A 86 8.92 -4.11 -8.54
CA ALA A 86 9.32 -5.45 -8.10
C ALA A 86 9.84 -6.30 -9.26
N ALA A 87 9.30 -6.17 -10.47
CA ALA A 87 9.76 -6.89 -11.66
C ALA A 87 11.16 -6.41 -12.10
N ILE A 88 11.39 -5.10 -12.08
CA ILE A 88 12.72 -4.51 -12.34
C ILE A 88 13.71 -4.99 -11.26
N ALA A 89 13.33 -4.95 -9.98
CA ALA A 89 14.14 -5.46 -8.88
C ALA A 89 14.50 -6.95 -9.04
N TYR A 90 13.52 -7.76 -9.42
CA TYR A 90 13.70 -9.20 -9.67
C TYR A 90 14.68 -9.47 -10.81
N LYS A 91 14.56 -8.73 -11.91
CA LYS A 91 15.39 -8.93 -13.09
C LYS A 91 16.82 -8.38 -12.95
N HIS A 92 16.99 -7.27 -12.24
CA HIS A 92 18.25 -6.51 -12.26
C HIS A 92 19.00 -6.45 -10.92
N TYR A 93 18.35 -6.78 -9.80
CA TYR A 93 18.91 -6.56 -8.46
C TYR A 93 18.84 -7.79 -7.56
N ASN A 94 18.76 -9.00 -8.13
CA ASN A 94 18.68 -10.27 -7.38
C ASN A 94 17.56 -10.29 -6.32
N PHE A 95 16.44 -9.61 -6.59
CA PHE A 95 15.33 -9.58 -5.65
C PHE A 95 14.77 -11.00 -5.46
N PRO A 96 14.59 -11.51 -4.23
CA PRO A 96 14.18 -12.88 -4.01
C PRO A 96 12.83 -13.20 -4.66
N ARG A 97 12.69 -14.38 -5.27
CA ARG A 97 11.43 -14.80 -5.92
C ARG A 97 10.23 -14.74 -4.98
N ALA A 98 10.41 -15.18 -3.73
CA ALA A 98 9.35 -15.09 -2.72
C ALA A 98 8.91 -13.64 -2.45
N ALA A 99 9.86 -12.71 -2.40
CA ALA A 99 9.57 -11.29 -2.25
C ALA A 99 8.91 -10.71 -3.51
N TYR A 100 9.35 -11.10 -4.71
CA TYR A 100 8.70 -10.69 -5.96
C TYR A 100 7.24 -11.15 -6.05
N ILE A 101 6.94 -12.38 -5.65
CA ILE A 101 5.55 -12.86 -5.61
C ILE A 101 4.73 -12.03 -4.60
N ARG A 102 5.24 -11.87 -3.38
CA ARG A 102 4.55 -11.15 -2.30
C ARG A 102 4.29 -9.68 -2.61
N TYR A 103 5.29 -8.98 -3.15
CA TYR A 103 5.23 -7.52 -3.36
C TYR A 103 4.92 -7.12 -4.79
N GLY A 104 5.22 -7.96 -5.77
CA GLY A 104 4.92 -7.72 -7.18
C GLY A 104 3.58 -8.34 -7.57
N VAL A 105 3.54 -9.67 -7.65
CA VAL A 105 2.39 -10.40 -8.20
C VAL A 105 1.11 -10.14 -7.41
N CYS A 106 1.16 -10.17 -6.07
CA CYS A 106 -0.02 -9.86 -5.26
C CYS A 106 -0.54 -8.44 -5.50
N ASN A 107 0.35 -7.45 -5.68
CA ASN A 107 -0.09 -6.09 -6.01
C ASN A 107 -0.69 -6.02 -7.42
N ALA A 108 -0.17 -6.75 -8.42
CA ALA A 108 -0.81 -6.82 -9.74
C ALA A 108 -2.23 -7.39 -9.69
N ILE A 109 -2.46 -8.46 -8.91
CA ILE A 109 -3.79 -9.05 -8.71
C ILE A 109 -4.73 -8.01 -8.08
N VAL A 110 -4.32 -7.38 -6.97
CA VAL A 110 -5.12 -6.34 -6.31
C VAL A 110 -5.38 -5.16 -7.24
N GLY A 111 -4.38 -4.72 -8.00
CA GLY A 111 -4.53 -3.64 -8.99
C GLY A 111 -5.54 -3.98 -10.08
N THR A 112 -5.56 -5.23 -10.54
CA THR A 112 -6.55 -5.72 -11.52
C THR A 112 -7.96 -5.66 -10.94
N CYS A 113 -8.14 -6.11 -9.69
CA CYS A 113 -9.43 -6.02 -8.99
C CYS A 113 -9.89 -4.56 -8.83
N LEU A 114 -8.98 -3.63 -8.54
CA LEU A 114 -9.28 -2.20 -8.43
C LEU A 114 -9.67 -1.60 -9.79
N TRP A 115 -9.02 -1.97 -10.89
CA TRP A 115 -9.42 -1.57 -12.24
C TRP A 115 -10.80 -2.10 -12.63
N ALA A 116 -11.09 -3.36 -12.30
CA ALA A 116 -12.41 -3.94 -12.52
C ALA A 116 -13.49 -3.18 -11.74
N ALA A 117 -13.22 -2.86 -10.47
CA ALA A 117 -14.12 -2.05 -9.65
C ALA A 117 -14.27 -0.61 -10.18
N PHE A 118 -13.20 -0.01 -10.69
CA PHE A 118 -13.21 1.31 -11.33
C PHE A 118 -14.12 1.29 -12.56
N ALA A 119 -13.91 0.36 -13.48
CA ALA A 119 -14.71 0.23 -14.70
C ALA A 119 -16.19 0.00 -14.38
N ALA A 120 -16.48 -0.92 -13.44
CA ALA A 120 -17.85 -1.20 -13.02
C ALA A 120 -18.55 0.03 -12.41
N ARG A 121 -17.84 0.86 -11.63
CA ARG A 121 -18.40 2.11 -11.08
C ARG A 121 -18.55 3.19 -12.15
N ALA A 122 -17.56 3.37 -13.02
CA ALA A 122 -17.56 4.39 -14.06
C ALA A 122 -18.68 4.17 -15.10
N MET A 123 -19.04 2.91 -15.39
CA MET A 123 -20.13 2.59 -16.32
C MET A 123 -21.54 2.75 -15.72
N ASN A 124 -21.65 2.81 -14.38
CA ASN A 124 -22.92 2.93 -13.65
C ASN A 124 -23.14 4.34 -13.05
N SER A 125 -22.25 5.30 -13.35
CA SER A 125 -22.30 6.69 -12.90
C SER A 125 -22.71 7.59 -14.05
#